data_AF-A0AAP7IPP6-F1
#
_entry.id   AF-A0AAP7IPP6-F1
#
_cell.length_a   1.000
_cell.length_b   1.000
_cell.length_c   1.000
_cell.angle_alpha   90.00
_cell.angle_beta   90.00
_cell.angle_gamma   90.00
#
_symmetry.space_group_name_H-M   'P 1'
#
loop_
_entity.id
_entity.type
_entity.pdbx_description
1 polymer ?
#
loop_
_entity_poly.entity_id
_entity_poly.type
_entity_poly.pdbx_seq_one_letter_code
_entity_poly.pdbx_strand_id
1 'polypeptide(L)'
;MKIIVDRVSVSAGDDTVPHKTEYEVSEEMTVGAFFAFLEEDSYLPLVQGNDVAWELRNINGEQGAYFTKTKEMFQSDALLKTIIEEANGDSQFELIYHSTPENYLKRKENR
;
A
#
# COMPACT_ATOMS: atom_id res chain seq x y z
N MET A 1 -6.03 -14.34 -7.70
CA MET A 1 -7.22 -13.51 -7.41
C MET A 1 -7.00 -12.10 -7.93
N LYS A 2 -8.07 -11.38 -8.27
CA LYS A 2 -7.98 -9.99 -8.75
C LYS A 2 -8.20 -9.01 -7.62
N ILE A 3 -7.39 -7.96 -7.57
CA ILE A 3 -7.54 -6.84 -6.65
C ILE A 3 -7.46 -5.53 -7.42
N ILE A 4 -8.11 -4.50 -6.89
CA ILE A 4 -8.02 -3.14 -7.41
C ILE A 4 -7.28 -2.31 -6.38
N VAL A 5 -6.23 -1.62 -6.80
CA VAL A 5 -5.44 -0.75 -5.92
C VAL A 5 -5.46 0.66 -6.46
N ASP A 6 -5.88 1.59 -5.61
CA ASP A 6 -5.88 3.03 -5.87
C ASP A 6 -4.80 3.69 -5.02
N ARG A 7 -4.06 4.64 -5.55
CA ARG A 7 -3.07 5.42 -4.81
C ARG A 7 -3.31 6.90 -5.01
N VAL A 8 -2.96 7.71 -4.02
CA VAL A 8 -2.98 9.17 -4.20
C VAL A 8 -1.84 9.61 -5.13
N SER A 9 -2.10 10.62 -5.97
CA SER A 9 -1.03 11.36 -6.68
C SER A 9 -0.12 12.03 -5.66
N VAL A 10 1.19 11.89 -5.82
CA VAL A 10 2.18 12.52 -4.91
C VAL A 10 3.03 13.58 -5.58
N SER A 11 3.14 13.58 -6.91
CA SER A 11 3.92 14.56 -7.66
C SER A 11 3.48 14.62 -9.12
N ALA A 12 3.68 15.75 -9.81
CA ALA A 12 3.36 15.83 -11.24
C ALA A 12 4.10 14.79 -12.12
N GLY A 13 5.18 14.19 -11.63
CA GLY A 13 5.90 13.13 -12.32
C GLY A 13 5.22 11.75 -12.27
N ASP A 14 4.29 11.52 -11.33
CA ASP A 14 3.61 10.23 -11.18
C ASP A 14 2.28 10.14 -11.95
N ASP A 15 1.83 11.25 -12.54
CA ASP A 15 0.65 11.34 -13.41
C ASP A 15 0.85 10.68 -14.78
N THR A 16 2.05 10.17 -15.07
CA THR A 16 2.35 9.46 -16.32
C THR A 16 1.81 8.04 -16.35
N VAL A 17 1.40 7.51 -15.19
CA VAL A 17 0.80 6.17 -15.05
C VAL A 17 -0.54 6.28 -14.31
N PRO A 18 -1.49 5.37 -14.55
CA PRO A 18 -2.74 5.35 -13.80
C PRO A 18 -2.47 5.18 -12.30
N HIS A 19 -3.15 5.98 -11.48
CA HIS A 19 -3.13 5.83 -10.03
C HIS A 19 -4.06 4.75 -9.50
N LYS A 20 -4.90 4.18 -10.37
CA LYS A 20 -5.78 3.06 -10.07
C LYS A 20 -5.52 1.92 -11.06
N THR A 21 -5.15 0.76 -10.53
CA THR A 21 -4.71 -0.38 -11.33
C THR A 21 -5.33 -1.68 -10.79
N GLU A 22 -5.65 -2.61 -11.70
CA GLU A 22 -6.05 -3.98 -11.35
C GLU A 22 -4.82 -4.88 -11.40
N TYR A 23 -4.62 -5.68 -10.35
CA TYR A 23 -3.56 -6.69 -10.29
C TYR A 23 -4.15 -8.09 -10.15
N GLU A 24 -3.52 -9.05 -10.83
CA GLU A 24 -3.72 -10.47 -10.58
C GLU A 24 -2.63 -10.97 -9.63
N VAL A 25 -3.03 -11.34 -8.41
CA VAL A 25 -2.11 -11.77 -7.34
C VAL A 25 -2.36 -13.22 -6.93
N SER A 26 -1.34 -13.89 -6.41
CA SER A 26 -1.49 -15.23 -5.82
C SER A 26 -2.44 -15.22 -4.62
N GLU A 27 -3.12 -16.35 -4.36
CA GLU A 27 -3.91 -16.52 -3.12
C GLU A 27 -3.04 -16.51 -1.86
N GLU A 28 -1.77 -16.88 -2.01
CA GLU A 28 -0.76 -16.89 -0.94
C GLU A 28 0.00 -15.54 -0.84
N MET A 29 -0.44 -14.51 -1.58
CA MET A 29 0.21 -13.20 -1.56
C MET A 29 0.03 -12.55 -0.18
N THR A 30 1.14 -12.28 0.50
CA THR A 30 1.14 -11.51 1.74
C THR A 30 1.18 -10.01 1.46
N VAL A 31 0.80 -9.19 2.45
CA VAL A 31 0.93 -7.73 2.40
C VAL A 31 2.37 -7.33 2.09
N GLY A 32 3.36 -7.98 2.72
CA GLY A 32 4.76 -7.66 2.49
C GLY A 32 5.25 -8.00 1.09
N ALA A 33 4.87 -9.18 0.58
CA ALA A 33 5.16 -9.57 -0.80
C ALA A 33 4.50 -8.62 -1.80
N PHE A 34 3.30 -8.13 -1.49
CA PHE A 34 2.60 -7.16 -2.32
C PHE A 34 3.31 -5.81 -2.37
N PHE A 35 3.77 -5.27 -1.24
CA PHE A 35 4.55 -4.03 -1.24
C PHE A 35 5.87 -4.16 -2.01
N ALA A 36 6.56 -5.29 -1.89
CA ALA A 36 7.76 -5.57 -2.68
C ALA A 36 7.46 -5.57 -4.18
N PHE A 37 6.37 -6.24 -4.58
CA PHE A 37 5.90 -6.24 -5.97
C PHE A 37 5.58 -4.82 -6.47
N LEU A 38 4.85 -4.00 -5.70
CA LEU A 38 4.52 -2.63 -6.10
C LEU A 38 5.74 -1.72 -6.25
N GLU A 39 6.78 -1.94 -5.45
CA GLU A 39 8.05 -1.24 -5.61
C GLU A 39 8.77 -1.68 -6.89
N GLU A 40 8.85 -2.98 -7.16
CA GLU A 40 9.46 -3.52 -8.39
C GLU A 40 8.74 -3.07 -9.66
N ASP A 41 7.41 -3.02 -9.62
CA ASP A 41 6.55 -2.54 -10.71
C ASP A 41 6.62 -1.01 -10.90
N SER A 42 7.38 -0.30 -10.05
CA SER A 42 7.45 1.17 -10.02
C SER A 42 6.08 1.84 -9.82
N TYR A 43 5.12 1.12 -9.24
CA TYR A 43 3.82 1.66 -8.88
C TYR A 43 3.93 2.65 -7.72
N LEU A 44 4.87 2.43 -6.80
CA LEU A 44 5.23 3.39 -5.76
C LEU A 44 6.21 4.41 -6.35
N PRO A 45 5.81 5.68 -6.53
CA PRO A 45 6.66 6.68 -7.15
C PRO A 45 7.86 6.99 -6.26
N LEU A 46 9.04 7.10 -6.88
CA LEU A 46 10.26 7.50 -6.19
C LEU A 46 10.21 9.00 -5.89
N VAL A 47 10.16 9.35 -4.61
CA VAL A 47 10.15 10.73 -4.13
C VAL A 47 11.53 11.14 -3.60
N GLN A 48 11.81 12.45 -3.58
CA GLN A 48 13.10 12.98 -3.13
C GLN A 48 13.41 12.53 -1.70
N GLY A 49 14.59 11.93 -1.49
CA GLY A 49 15.02 11.38 -0.20
C GLY A 49 14.46 9.99 0.11
N ASN A 50 13.39 9.57 -0.56
CA ASN A 50 12.73 8.27 -0.42
C ASN A 50 12.49 7.84 1.04
N ASP A 51 12.21 8.81 1.91
CA ASP A 51 11.97 8.62 3.34
C ASP A 51 10.49 8.87 3.64
N VAL A 52 9.65 7.96 3.14
CA VAL A 52 8.19 8.07 3.18
C VAL A 52 7.56 6.77 3.65
N ALA A 53 6.28 6.83 3.97
CA ALA A 53 5.49 5.66 4.31
C ALA A 53 4.26 5.53 3.41
N TRP A 54 3.94 4.30 3.04
CA TRP A 54 2.73 3.92 2.31
C TRP A 54 1.85 3.07 3.20
N GLU A 55 0.63 3.52 3.48
CA GLU A 55 -0.36 2.79 4.28
C GLU A 55 -1.32 2.06 3.34
N LEU A 56 -1.42 0.74 3.43
CA LEU A 56 -2.39 -0.08 2.72
C LEU A 56 -3.69 -0.13 3.53
N ARG A 57 -4.81 0.19 2.87
CA ARG A 57 -6.13 0.24 3.50
C ARG A 57 -7.19 -0.43 2.66
N ASN A 58 -8.25 -0.89 3.31
CA ASN A 58 -9.52 -1.26 2.70
C ASN A 58 -10.69 -0.72 3.55
N ILE A 59 -11.92 -1.19 3.29
CA ILE A 59 -13.12 -0.80 4.04
C ILE A 59 -13.04 -1.09 5.55
N ASN A 60 -12.21 -2.06 5.97
CA ASN A 60 -12.03 -2.42 7.38
C ASN A 60 -10.93 -1.59 8.08
N GLY A 61 -10.25 -0.71 7.35
CA GLY A 61 -9.22 0.17 7.89
C GLY A 61 -7.83 -0.16 7.37
N GLU A 62 -6.82 0.05 8.22
CA GLU A 62 -5.43 -0.22 7.87
C GLU A 62 -5.14 -1.73 7.89
N GLN A 63 -4.43 -2.18 6.86
CA GLN A 63 -4.06 -3.58 6.65
C GLN A 63 -2.55 -3.79 6.61
N GLY A 64 -1.77 -2.71 6.49
CA GLY A 64 -0.33 -2.75 6.51
C GLY A 64 0.28 -1.40 6.20
N ALA A 65 1.58 -1.29 6.39
CA ALA A 65 2.34 -0.11 6.00
C ALA A 65 3.74 -0.48 5.54
N TYR A 66 4.31 0.33 4.66
CA TYR A 66 5.64 0.15 4.11
C TYR A 66 6.47 1.42 4.25
N PHE A 67 7.67 1.30 4.84
CA PHE A 67 8.62 2.39 5.04
C PHE A 67 9.73 2.30 3.99
N THR A 68 9.72 3.20 3.02
CA THR A 68 10.51 3.05 1.78
C THR A 68 12.02 3.06 2.00
N LYS A 69 12.50 3.77 3.04
CA LYS A 69 13.92 3.91 3.37
C LYS A 69 14.48 2.72 4.14
N THR A 70 13.76 2.25 5.16
CA THR A 70 14.22 1.12 6.00
C THR A 70 13.84 -0.24 5.43
N LYS A 71 12.92 -0.26 4.46
CA LYS A 71 12.29 -1.46 3.91
C LYS A 71 11.46 -2.23 4.92
N GLU A 72 11.17 -1.64 6.08
CA GLU A 72 10.34 -2.25 7.10
C GLU A 72 8.87 -2.23 6.68
N MET A 73 8.14 -3.24 7.14
CA MET A 73 6.73 -3.43 6.83
C MET A 73 5.95 -3.77 8.09
N PHE A 74 4.77 -3.17 8.24
CA PHE A 74 3.80 -3.51 9.26
C PHE A 74 2.82 -4.55 8.72
N GLN A 75 2.53 -5.59 9.53
CA GLN A 75 1.66 -6.71 9.16
C GLN A 75 2.07 -7.42 7.85
N SER A 76 3.38 -7.53 7.60
CA SER A 76 3.96 -8.12 6.38
C SER A 76 3.46 -9.52 6.05
N ASP A 77 3.14 -10.31 7.07
CA ASP A 77 2.81 -11.74 6.94
C ASP A 77 1.32 -11.99 6.73
N ALA A 78 0.48 -10.96 6.84
CA ALA A 78 -0.95 -11.08 6.63
C ALA A 78 -1.25 -11.40 5.15
N LEU A 79 -2.14 -12.36 4.90
CA LEU A 79 -2.56 -12.73 3.54
C LEU A 79 -3.59 -11.73 3.01
N LEU A 80 -3.38 -11.24 1.79
CA LEU A 80 -4.36 -10.38 1.11
C LEU A 80 -5.71 -11.09 0.97
N LYS A 81 -5.70 -12.41 0.73
CA LYS A 81 -6.93 -13.19 0.60
C LYS A 81 -7.77 -13.14 1.87
N THR A 82 -7.16 -13.37 3.02
CA THR A 82 -7.84 -13.29 4.32
C THR A 82 -8.39 -11.89 4.58
N ILE A 83 -7.59 -10.85 4.27
CA ILE A 83 -8.02 -9.45 4.42
C ILE A 83 -9.27 -9.14 3.55
N ILE A 84 -9.34 -9.69 2.34
CA ILE A 84 -10.50 -9.54 1.44
C ILE A 84 -11.71 -10.32 1.97
N GLU A 85 -11.51 -11.54 2.45
CA GLU A 85 -12.57 -12.36 3.04
C GLU A 85 -13.20 -11.66 4.25
N GLU A 86 -12.36 -11.08 5.13
CA GLU A 86 -12.81 -10.27 6.27
C GLU A 86 -13.52 -8.97 5.84
N ALA A 87 -13.22 -8.47 4.64
CA ALA A 87 -13.90 -7.33 4.02
C ALA A 87 -15.16 -7.73 3.21
N ASN A 88 -15.78 -8.87 3.53
CA ASN A 88 -16.95 -9.40 2.82
C ASN A 88 -16.71 -9.60 1.31
N GLY A 89 -15.48 -9.92 0.92
CA GLY A 89 -15.08 -10.09 -0.48
C GLY A 89 -14.75 -8.79 -1.22
N ASP A 90 -14.75 -7.63 -0.55
CA ASP A 90 -14.29 -6.38 -1.17
C ASP A 90 -12.77 -6.44 -1.43
N SER A 91 -12.41 -6.37 -2.70
CA SER A 91 -11.03 -6.51 -3.21
C SER A 91 -10.41 -5.16 -3.57
N GLN A 92 -10.99 -4.07 -3.07
CA GLN A 92 -10.51 -2.71 -3.28
C GLN A 92 -9.58 -2.30 -2.15
N PHE A 93 -8.42 -1.80 -2.54
CA PHE A 93 -7.43 -1.26 -1.63
C PHE A 93 -7.06 0.16 -2.02
N GLU A 94 -6.73 0.95 -1.00
CA GLU A 94 -6.18 2.29 -1.13
C GLU A 94 -4.76 2.33 -0.54
N LEU A 95 -3.86 3.02 -1.23
CA LEU A 95 -2.53 3.37 -0.75
C LEU A 95 -2.49 4.84 -0.37
N ILE A 96 -2.37 5.10 0.92
CA ILE A 96 -2.25 6.46 1.44
C ILE A 96 -0.77 6.80 1.61
N TYR A 97 -0.38 7.89 0.97
CA TYR A 97 0.95 8.46 1.05
C TYR A 97 1.13 9.28 2.34
N HIS A 98 2.24 9.03 3.03
CA HIS A 98 2.73 9.83 4.14
C HIS A 98 4.11 10.36 3.78
N SER A 99 4.23 11.68 3.70
CA SER A 99 5.47 12.35 3.28
C SER A 99 6.67 12.14 4.21
N THR A 100 6.45 11.61 5.42
CA THR A 100 7.49 11.09 6.30
C THR A 100 6.94 9.92 7.15
N PRO A 101 7.78 9.01 7.66
CA PRO A 101 7.38 7.98 8.62
C PRO A 101 6.71 8.57 9.89
N GLU A 102 7.15 9.72 10.37
CA GLU A 102 6.56 10.37 11.55
C GLU A 102 5.13 10.85 11.29
N ASN A 103 4.80 11.27 10.07
CA ASN A 103 3.44 11.68 9.73
C ASN A 103 2.48 10.49 9.79
N TYR A 104 2.93 9.32 9.34
CA TYR A 104 2.18 8.07 9.52
C TYR A 104 1.96 7.74 11.00
N LEU A 105 3.01 7.81 11.83
CA LEU A 105 2.91 7.53 13.27
C LEU A 105 1.96 8.51 13.99
N LYS A 106 2.08 9.81 13.71
CA LYS A 106 1.17 10.83 14.27
C LYS A 106 -0.28 10.58 13.88
N ARG A 107 -0.55 10.09 12.67
CA ARG A 107 -1.91 9.73 12.26
C ARG A 107 -2.46 8.56 13.08
N LYS A 108 -1.61 7.57 13.41
CA LYS A 108 -2.01 6.44 14.26
C LYS A 108 -2.35 6.87 15.69
N GLU A 109 -1.60 7.80 16.26
CA GLU A 109 -1.83 8.30 17.62
C GLU A 109 -3.13 9.12 17.75
N ASN A 110 -3.65 9.68 16.66
CA ASN A 110 -4.86 10.51 16.65
C ASN A 110 -6.15 9.74 16.30
N ARG A 111 -6.11 8.41 16.25
CA ARG A 111 -7.27 7.53 16.00
C ARG A 111 -7.70 6.82 17.26
#